data_AF-A0A498QZG5-F1
#
_entry.id   AF-A0A498QZG5-F1
#
_cell.length_a   1.000
_cell.length_b   1.000
_cell.length_c   1.000
_cell.angle_alpha   90.00
_cell.angle_beta   90.00
_cell.angle_gamma   90.00
#
_symmetry.space_group_name_H-M   'P 1'
#
loop_
_entity.id
_entity.type
_entity.pdbx_description
1 polymer ?
#
loop_
_entity_poly.entity_id
_entity_poly.type
_entity_poly.pdbx_seq_one_letter_code
_entity_poly.pdbx_strand_id
1 'polypeptide(L)'
;MSISRFKTALQIKFGLPPGHPTNEELNKIFTDINRIPLSSRTEAAWGQIVEKHVAGFRTYKYAGLDMSDLNVMYSQIINLLGK
;
A
#
# COMPACT_ATOMS: atom_id res chain seq x y z
N MET A 1 -10.09 5.81 -10.38
CA MET A 1 -9.92 4.80 -9.31
C MET A 1 -9.88 5.52 -7.95
N SER A 2 -10.42 4.94 -6.86
CA SER A 2 -10.53 5.63 -5.55
C SER A 2 -9.45 5.18 -4.57
N ILE A 3 -8.94 6.13 -3.75
CA ILE A 3 -8.03 5.90 -2.62
C ILE A 3 -8.51 4.75 -1.72
N SER A 4 -9.83 4.63 -1.54
CA SER A 4 -10.45 3.57 -0.73
C SER A 4 -10.08 2.16 -1.21
N ARG A 5 -10.07 1.92 -2.54
CA ARG A 5 -9.71 0.61 -3.11
C ARG A 5 -8.26 0.23 -2.84
N PHE A 6 -7.36 1.21 -2.87
CA PHE A 6 -5.95 0.96 -2.61
C PHE A 6 -5.69 0.67 -1.13
N LYS A 7 -6.41 1.33 -0.21
CA LYS A 7 -6.39 0.98 1.22
C LYS A 7 -6.80 -0.48 1.44
N THR A 8 -7.89 -0.91 0.80
CA THR A 8 -8.32 -2.32 0.84
C THR A 8 -7.28 -3.26 0.24
N ALA A 9 -6.61 -2.87 -0.85
CA ALA A 9 -5.57 -3.70 -1.43
C ALA A 9 -4.38 -3.90 -0.47
N LEU A 10 -3.93 -2.83 0.20
CA LEU A 10 -2.90 -2.93 1.23
C LEU A 10 -3.34 -3.79 2.42
N GLN A 11 -4.59 -3.62 2.88
CA GLN A 11 -5.17 -4.44 3.95
C GLN A 11 -5.08 -5.92 3.64
N ILE A 12 -5.54 -6.30 2.46
CA ILE A 12 -5.59 -7.70 2.05
C ILE A 12 -4.17 -8.25 1.87
N LYS A 13 -3.33 -7.56 1.10
CA LYS A 13 -1.99 -8.03 0.73
C LYS A 13 -1.07 -8.18 1.94
N PHE A 14 -1.13 -7.25 2.88
CA PHE A 14 -0.23 -7.18 4.04
C PHE A 14 -0.86 -7.63 5.35
N GLY A 15 -2.11 -8.08 5.32
CA GLY A 15 -2.80 -8.59 6.51
C GLY A 15 -2.97 -7.51 7.58
N LEU A 16 -3.38 -6.31 7.18
CA LEU A 16 -3.48 -5.16 8.09
C LEU A 16 -4.79 -5.20 8.91
N PRO A 17 -4.80 -4.61 10.12
CA PRO A 17 -6.01 -4.54 10.91
C PRO A 17 -7.14 -3.77 10.21
N PRO A 18 -8.41 -4.13 10.47
CA PRO A 18 -9.54 -3.35 9.99
C PRO A 18 -9.42 -1.90 10.49
N GLY A 19 -9.73 -0.94 9.61
CA GLY A 19 -9.53 0.49 9.88
C GLY A 19 -8.14 1.03 9.53
N HIS A 20 -7.15 0.16 9.30
CA HIS A 20 -5.80 0.53 8.86
C HIS A 20 -5.55 0.11 7.40
N PRO A 21 -4.73 0.81 6.60
CA PRO A 21 -4.05 2.04 6.98
C PRO A 21 -5.05 3.19 7.14
N THR A 22 -4.82 4.08 8.10
CA THR A 22 -5.53 5.35 8.19
C THR A 22 -5.12 6.26 7.01
N ASN A 23 -5.81 7.39 6.82
CA ASN A 23 -5.41 8.33 5.75
C ASN A 23 -4.01 8.92 6.00
N GLU A 24 -3.63 9.10 7.26
CA GLU A 24 -2.30 9.58 7.64
C GLU A 24 -1.21 8.53 7.38
N GLU A 25 -1.45 7.28 7.78
CA GLU A 25 -0.54 6.15 7.50
C GLU A 25 -0.38 5.95 5.99
N LEU A 26 -1.48 6.07 5.24
CA LEU A 26 -1.45 5.97 3.79
C LEU A 26 -0.59 7.07 3.15
N ASN A 27 -0.70 8.32 3.62
CA ASN A 27 0.13 9.41 3.14
C ASN A 27 1.63 9.18 3.43
N LYS A 28 1.96 8.59 4.59
CA LYS A 28 3.34 8.22 4.93
C LYS A 28 3.86 7.10 4.04
N ILE A 29 3.05 6.06 3.79
CA ILE A 29 3.36 4.97 2.86
C ILE A 29 3.62 5.51 1.45
N PHE A 30 2.72 6.38 0.94
CA PHE A 30 2.89 7.03 -0.36
C PHE A 30 4.14 7.90 -0.43
N THR A 31 4.48 8.58 0.66
CA THR A 31 5.71 9.39 0.72
C THR A 31 6.95 8.52 0.63
N ASP A 32 7.04 7.45 1.41
CA ASP A 32 8.20 6.58 1.44
C ASP A 32 8.34 5.74 0.16
N ILE A 33 7.24 5.23 -0.41
CA ILE A 33 7.30 4.46 -1.66
C ILE A 33 7.66 5.34 -2.88
N ASN A 34 7.34 6.63 -2.84
CA ASN A 34 7.78 7.59 -3.87
C ASN A 34 9.27 7.89 -3.82
N ARG A 35 9.95 7.64 -2.69
CA ARG A 35 11.40 7.83 -2.57
C ARG A 35 12.21 6.72 -3.24
N ILE A 36 11.57 5.60 -3.60
CA ILE A 36 12.23 4.50 -4.30
C ILE A 36 11.80 4.43 -5.77
N PRO A 37 12.72 4.06 -6.69
CA PRO A 37 12.41 3.86 -8.11
C PRO A 37 11.36 2.78 -8.32
N LEU A 38 10.56 2.89 -9.39
CA LEU A 38 9.52 1.91 -9.73
C LEU A 38 10.08 0.47 -9.83
N SER A 39 11.27 0.30 -10.41
CA SER A 39 11.97 -0.99 -10.51
C SER A 39 12.33 -1.60 -9.15
N SER A 40 12.43 -0.78 -8.10
CA SER A 40 12.77 -1.20 -6.73
C SER A 40 11.54 -1.38 -5.83
N ARG A 41 10.31 -1.12 -6.33
CA ARG A 41 9.05 -1.31 -5.58
C ARG A 41 8.60 -2.76 -5.53
N THR A 42 9.47 -3.62 -4.99
CA THR A 42 9.23 -5.06 -4.82
C THR A 42 8.26 -5.32 -3.66
N GLU A 43 7.75 -6.56 -3.56
CA GLU A 43 6.87 -6.96 -2.45
C GLU A 43 7.55 -6.79 -1.09
N ALA A 44 8.85 -7.10 -1.01
CA ALA A 44 9.63 -6.88 0.20
C ALA A 44 9.73 -5.40 0.56
N ALA A 45 9.99 -4.52 -0.41
CA ALA A 45 10.08 -3.07 -0.18
C ALA A 45 8.75 -2.48 0.29
N TRP A 46 7.65 -2.86 -0.36
CA TRP A 46 6.30 -2.48 0.08
C TRP A 46 6.00 -3.00 1.48
N GLY A 47 6.32 -4.28 1.76
CA GLY A 47 6.13 -4.87 3.07
C GLY A 47 6.85 -4.10 4.17
N GLN A 48 8.13 -3.77 3.96
CA GLN A 48 8.93 -2.98 4.91
C GLN A 48 8.34 -1.58 5.16
N ILE A 49 7.90 -0.89 4.09
CA ILE A 49 7.32 0.44 4.21
C ILE A 49 5.98 0.38 4.94
N VAL A 50 5.14 -0.59 4.62
CA VAL A 50 3.83 -0.76 5.27
C VAL A 50 4.02 -1.14 6.74
N GLU A 51 4.91 -2.08 7.05
CA GLU A 51 5.25 -2.48 8.42
C GLU A 51 5.77 -1.31 9.26
N LYS A 52 6.59 -0.44 8.67
CA LYS A 52 7.11 0.77 9.32
C LYS A 52 6.01 1.74 9.75
N HIS A 53 4.89 1.82 9.02
CA HIS A 53 3.86 2.84 9.23
C HIS A 53 2.56 2.31 9.81
N VAL A 54 2.30 0.99 9.74
CA VAL A 54 1.05 0.37 10.19
C VAL A 54 1.35 -0.68 11.24
N ALA A 55 0.91 -0.43 12.47
CA ALA A 55 0.97 -1.43 13.54
C ALA A 55 0.05 -2.62 13.21
N GLY A 56 0.46 -3.83 13.58
CA GLY A 56 -0.32 -5.05 13.29
C GLY A 56 -0.12 -5.61 11.88
N PHE A 57 1.01 -5.32 11.23
CA PHE A 57 1.41 -5.98 9.99
C PHE A 57 1.34 -7.51 10.08
N ARG A 58 0.75 -8.16 9.06
CA ARG A 58 0.52 -9.62 8.98
C ARG A 58 -0.28 -10.24 10.14
N THR A 59 -1.03 -9.44 10.90
CA THR A 59 -1.86 -9.98 12.00
C THR A 59 -3.22 -10.49 11.54
N TYR A 60 -3.64 -10.13 10.31
CA TYR A 60 -4.91 -10.57 9.71
C TYR A 60 -4.67 -11.40 8.45
N LYS A 61 -5.51 -12.41 8.24
CA LYS A 61 -5.52 -13.22 7.02
C LYS A 61 -6.69 -12.80 6.14
N TYR A 62 -6.38 -12.19 5.00
CA TYR A 62 -7.34 -11.97 3.93
C TYR A 62 -6.94 -12.84 2.72
N ALA A 63 -7.91 -13.26 1.92
CA ALA A 63 -7.65 -14.02 0.70
C ALA A 63 -7.46 -13.06 -0.48
N GLY A 64 -6.34 -13.19 -1.21
CA GLY A 64 -6.18 -12.64 -2.56
C GLY A 64 -5.26 -11.43 -2.73
N LEU A 65 -5.20 -10.95 -3.98
CA LEU A 65 -4.36 -9.91 -4.61
C LEU A 65 -2.93 -10.29 -4.97
N ASP A 66 -2.62 -10.11 -6.26
CA ASP A 66 -1.27 -10.19 -6.78
C ASP A 66 -0.53 -8.84 -6.64
N MET A 67 0.79 -8.86 -6.84
CA MET A 67 1.64 -7.68 -6.67
C MET A 67 1.55 -6.68 -7.85
N SER A 68 1.25 -7.19 -9.04
CA SER A 68 1.08 -6.40 -10.26
C SER A 68 -0.10 -5.44 -10.13
N ASP A 69 -1.22 -5.92 -9.59
CA ASP A 69 -2.41 -5.12 -9.29
C ASP A 69 -2.06 -3.93 -8.40
N LEU A 70 -1.26 -4.15 -7.37
CA LEU A 70 -0.95 -3.12 -6.37
C LEU A 70 -0.12 -1.98 -6.96
N ASN A 71 0.87 -2.28 -7.80
CA ASN A 71 1.65 -1.28 -8.51
C ASN A 71 0.84 -0.53 -9.56
N VAL A 72 -0.08 -1.21 -10.26
CA VAL A 72 -1.01 -0.56 -11.20
C VAL A 72 -1.94 0.40 -10.47
N MET A 73 -2.55 -0.03 -9.36
CA MET A 73 -3.40 0.83 -8.53
C MET A 73 -2.64 2.03 -7.99
N TYR A 74 -1.40 1.83 -7.55
CA TYR A 74 -0.52 2.90 -7.09
C TYR A 74 -0.26 3.94 -8.20
N SER A 75 0.13 3.49 -9.40
CA SER A 75 0.39 4.37 -10.54
C SER A 75 -0.85 5.17 -10.94
N GLN A 76 -2.03 4.54 -10.94
CA GLN A 76 -3.29 5.24 -11.22
C GLN A 76 -3.61 6.31 -10.17
N ILE A 77 -3.33 6.06 -8.88
CA ILE A 77 -3.53 7.05 -7.82
C ILE A 77 -2.58 8.23 -7.98
N ILE A 78 -1.30 8.00 -8.29
CA ILE A 78 -0.34 9.10 -8.52
C ILE A 78 -0.77 9.96 -9.71
N ASN A 79 -1.20 9.35 -10.81
CA ASN A 79 -1.68 10.08 -11.98
C ASN A 79 -2.93 10.91 -11.69
N LEU A 80 -3.81 10.44 -10.80
CA LEU A 80 -5.03 11.16 -10.40
C LEU A 80 -4.76 12.26 -9.35
N LEU A 81 -3.73 12.08 -8.52
CA LEU A 81 -3.32 13.06 -7.50
C LEU A 81 -2.39 14.15 -8.05
N GLY A 82 -2.02 14.10 -9.33
CA GLY A 82 -1.45 15.22 -10.07
C GLY A 82 -0.24 15.87 -9.38
N LYS A 83 0.82 15.09 -9.19
CA LYS A 83 2.17 15.66 -9.15
C LYS A 83 2.81 15.52 -10.53
#